data_AF-A0A7J8S0J0-F1
#
_entry.id   AF-A0A7J8S0J0-F1
#
_cell.length_a   1.000
_cell.length_b   1.000
_cell.length_c   1.000
_cell.angle_alpha   90.00
_cell.angle_beta   90.00
_cell.angle_gamma   90.00
#
_symmetry.space_group_name_H-M   'P 1'
#
loop_
_entity.id
_entity.type
_entity.pdbx_description
1 polymer ?
#
loop_
_entity_poly.entity_id
_entity_poly.type
_entity_poly.pdbx_seq_one_letter_code
_entity_poly.pdbx_strand_id
1 'polypeptide(L)'
;MVHAQFNWYWYHVPTFAPYKVEGLFLPLILAHGSSKQSAKTALIVLQSLTPNAQNVFRILAEYQLSHPDDEGMAIDNLYSISRERFLVSSQVTLNAHLTEFKDHELVKTKRHSDGQDCLYIPLTKEGLEKLLSEIS
;
A
#
# COMPACT_ATOMS: atom_id res chain seq x y z
N MET A 1 6.07 1.26 -30.09
CA MET A 1 6.96 0.60 -31.08
C MET A 1 8.26 0.14 -30.42
N VAL A 2 8.21 -0.82 -29.48
CA VAL A 2 9.41 -1.26 -28.72
C VAL A 2 10.20 -2.33 -29.48
N HIS A 3 9.55 -3.09 -30.36
CA HIS A 3 10.18 -4.11 -31.21
C HIS A 3 11.08 -3.55 -32.32
N ALA A 4 11.03 -2.24 -32.60
CA ALA A 4 11.88 -1.59 -33.60
C ALA A 4 13.15 -0.96 -33.01
N GLN A 5 13.18 -0.72 -31.69
CA GLN A 5 14.33 -0.10 -31.00
C GLN A 5 15.37 -1.14 -30.57
N PHE A 6 14.95 -2.37 -30.35
CA PHE A 6 15.80 -3.47 -29.91
C PHE A 6 15.82 -4.56 -30.97
N ASN A 7 17.01 -4.90 -31.46
CA ASN A 7 17.22 -6.01 -32.40
C ASN A 7 17.25 -7.33 -31.63
N TRP A 8 16.07 -7.83 -31.27
CA TRP A 8 15.92 -9.05 -30.48
C TRP A 8 16.32 -10.29 -31.27
N TYR A 9 17.18 -11.12 -30.67
CA TYR A 9 17.42 -12.48 -31.13
C TYR A 9 17.09 -13.45 -29.98
N TRP A 10 16.28 -14.46 -30.26
CA TRP A 10 15.78 -15.40 -29.26
C TRP A 10 16.62 -16.68 -29.27
N TYR A 11 17.14 -17.07 -28.11
CA TYR A 11 17.82 -18.35 -27.91
C TYR A 11 17.08 -19.16 -26.82
N HIS A 12 17.00 -20.47 -27.01
CA HIS A 12 16.39 -21.38 -26.04
C HIS A 12 17.46 -21.89 -25.06
N VAL A 13 17.42 -21.43 -23.81
CA VAL A 13 18.39 -21.80 -22.76
C VAL A 13 17.64 -22.24 -21.49
N PRO A 14 17.08 -23.48 -21.45
CA PRO A 14 16.37 -23.97 -20.28
C PRO A 14 17.39 -24.43 -19.23
N THR A 15 17.62 -23.59 -18.22
CA THR A 15 18.42 -23.98 -17.04
C THR A 15 17.52 -24.48 -15.93
N PHE A 16 17.86 -25.60 -15.29
CA PHE A 16 17.21 -26.09 -14.07
C PHE A 16 17.72 -25.40 -12.78
N ALA A 17 18.43 -24.28 -12.91
CA ALA A 17 18.94 -23.54 -11.78
C ALA A 17 17.78 -22.94 -10.95
N PRO A 18 17.88 -22.93 -9.62
CA PRO A 18 16.82 -22.38 -8.78
C PRO A 18 16.78 -20.85 -8.86
N TYR A 19 15.59 -20.30 -9.05
CA TYR A 19 15.30 -18.85 -9.13
C TYR A 19 15.32 -18.18 -7.74
N LYS A 20 16.44 -18.30 -7.03
CA LYS A 20 16.57 -17.78 -5.66
C LYS A 20 16.61 -16.26 -5.61
N VAL A 21 17.21 -15.60 -6.60
CA VAL A 21 17.38 -14.14 -6.60
C VAL A 21 16.09 -13.48 -7.10
N GLU A 22 15.49 -14.05 -8.14
CA GLU A 22 14.27 -13.56 -8.75
C GLU A 22 13.07 -13.79 -7.82
N GLY A 23 13.01 -14.94 -7.15
CA GLY A 23 11.93 -15.32 -6.24
C GLY A 23 11.81 -14.46 -4.98
N LEU A 24 12.83 -13.69 -4.60
CA LEU A 24 12.80 -12.78 -3.44
C LEU A 24 11.76 -11.67 -3.58
N PHE A 25 11.45 -11.28 -4.81
CA PHE A 25 10.50 -10.21 -5.10
C PHE A 25 9.10 -10.71 -5.42
N LEU A 26 8.90 -12.01 -5.54
CA LEU A 26 7.59 -12.59 -5.75
C LEU A 26 6.89 -12.82 -4.40
N PRO A 27 5.62 -12.40 -4.26
CA PRO A 27 4.82 -12.78 -3.12
C PRO A 27 4.55 -14.29 -3.19
N LEU A 28 5.33 -15.09 -2.46
CA LEU A 28 5.06 -16.52 -2.28
C LEU A 28 3.92 -16.69 -1.27
N ILE A 29 2.75 -17.12 -1.76
CA ILE A 29 1.54 -17.39 -0.96
C ILE A 29 1.82 -18.37 0.20
N LEU A 30 2.78 -19.30 0.04
CA LEU A 30 3.15 -20.28 1.07
C LEU A 30 4.13 -19.76 2.14
N ALA A 31 4.78 -18.62 1.92
CA ALA A 31 5.71 -18.06 2.89
C ALA A 31 4.93 -17.27 3.94
N HIS A 32 4.35 -17.98 4.92
CA HIS A 32 3.56 -17.42 6.03
C HIS A 32 4.42 -16.65 7.07
N GLY A 33 5.46 -15.95 6.63
CA GLY A 33 6.45 -15.35 7.52
C GLY A 33 6.74 -13.91 7.13
N SER A 34 6.11 -12.97 7.83
CA SER A 34 6.65 -11.69 8.34
C SER A 34 7.59 -10.85 7.44
N SER A 35 7.57 -11.06 6.13
CA SER A 35 8.33 -10.29 5.16
C SER A 35 7.68 -8.92 5.08
N LYS A 36 8.32 -7.94 5.73
CA LYS A 36 8.04 -6.50 5.61
C LYS A 36 7.53 -6.22 4.20
N GLN A 37 6.29 -5.75 4.10
CA GLN A 37 5.62 -5.56 2.83
C GLN A 37 6.54 -4.80 1.87
N SER A 38 6.92 -5.48 0.79
CA SER A 38 7.71 -4.85 -0.25
C SER A 38 6.82 -3.83 -0.94
N ALA A 39 7.35 -2.65 -1.27
CA ALA A 39 6.57 -1.62 -1.98
C ALA A 39 5.84 -2.19 -3.21
N LYS A 40 6.45 -3.18 -3.89
CA LYS A 40 5.83 -3.89 -5.03
C LYS A 40 4.58 -4.69 -4.67
N THR A 41 4.54 -5.34 -3.50
CA THR A 41 3.36 -6.08 -3.06
C THR A 41 2.26 -5.10 -2.63
N ALA A 42 2.63 -4.00 -1.98
CA ALA A 42 1.69 -2.93 -1.66
C ALA A 42 1.05 -2.33 -2.93
N LEU A 43 1.81 -2.13 -4.01
CA LEU A 43 1.27 -1.70 -5.31
C LEU A 43 0.23 -2.66 -5.86
N ILE A 44 0.55 -3.96 -5.91
CA ILE A 44 -0.37 -4.97 -6.47
C ILE A 44 -1.67 -5.01 -5.67
N VAL A 45 -1.57 -4.93 -4.33
CA VAL A 45 -2.75 -4.87 -3.47
C VAL A 45 -3.52 -3.58 -3.73
N LEU A 46 -2.87 -2.42 -3.72
CA LEU A 46 -3.53 -1.12 -3.98
C LEU A 46 -4.21 -1.06 -5.35
N GLN A 47 -3.63 -1.68 -6.39
CA GLN A 47 -4.24 -1.81 -7.72
C GLN A 47 -5.51 -2.67 -7.72
N SER A 48 -5.63 -3.62 -6.79
CA SER A 48 -6.83 -4.44 -6.64
C SER A 48 -7.95 -3.77 -5.85
N LEU A 49 -7.63 -2.71 -5.11
CA LEU A 49 -8.60 -1.94 -4.32
C LEU A 49 -9.45 -1.01 -5.18
N THR A 50 -10.62 -0.63 -4.66
CA THR A 50 -11.50 0.35 -5.29
C THR A 50 -10.82 1.73 -5.40
N PRO A 51 -11.13 2.54 -6.43
CA PRO A 51 -10.53 3.86 -6.60
C PRO A 51 -10.83 4.80 -5.43
N ASN A 52 -11.98 4.64 -4.76
CA ASN A 52 -12.29 5.40 -3.55
C ASN A 52 -11.35 5.02 -2.39
N ALA A 53 -11.09 3.73 -2.20
CA ALA A 53 -10.15 3.26 -1.18
C ALA A 53 -8.71 3.71 -1.48
N GLN A 54 -8.29 3.71 -2.74
CA GLN A 54 -6.99 4.27 -3.16
C GLN A 54 -6.87 5.76 -2.79
N ASN A 55 -7.93 6.54 -2.99
CA ASN A 55 -7.95 7.96 -2.61
C ASN A 55 -7.94 8.18 -1.09
N VAL A 56 -8.63 7.32 -0.32
CA VAL A 56 -8.55 7.36 1.15
C VAL A 56 -7.12 7.04 1.63
N PHE A 57 -6.49 6.03 1.03
CA PHE A 57 -5.09 5.70 1.30
C PHE A 57 -4.15 6.86 0.95
N ARG A 58 -4.41 7.57 -0.16
CA ARG A 58 -3.66 8.77 -0.57
C ARG A 58 -3.70 9.88 0.49
N ILE A 59 -4.87 10.16 1.05
CA ILE A 59 -5.02 11.17 2.10
C ILE A 59 -4.19 10.79 3.34
N LEU A 60 -4.26 9.51 3.74
CA LEU A 60 -3.49 9.00 4.88
C LEU A 60 -1.98 9.12 4.61
N ALA A 61 -1.54 8.76 3.40
CA ALA A 61 -0.18 8.88 2.93
C ALA A 61 0.34 10.34 2.93
N GLU A 62 -0.43 11.29 2.38
CA GLU A 62 -0.10 12.73 2.39
C GLU A 62 -0.02 13.29 3.82
N TYR A 63 -0.93 12.86 4.71
CA TYR A 63 -0.91 13.26 6.11
C TYR A 63 0.35 12.76 6.83
N GLN A 64 0.73 11.50 6.61
CA GLN A 64 1.93 10.92 7.22
C GLN A 64 3.24 11.52 6.67
N LEU A 65 3.24 12.02 5.43
CA LEU A 65 4.37 12.76 4.86
C LEU A 65 4.48 14.19 5.44
N SER A 66 3.35 14.85 5.67
CA SER A 66 3.32 16.21 6.23
C SER A 66 3.61 16.27 7.73
N HIS A 67 3.30 15.20 8.48
CA HIS A 67 3.55 15.09 9.92
C HIS A 67 4.48 13.91 10.24
N PRO A 68 5.78 14.00 9.90
CA PRO A 68 6.73 12.92 10.09
C PRO A 68 7.07 12.58 11.54
N ASP A 69 6.64 13.41 12.50
CA ASP A 69 6.95 13.33 13.94
C ASP A 69 5.74 12.83 14.77
N ASP A 70 4.53 12.78 14.18
CA ASP A 70 3.33 12.26 14.83
C ASP A 70 3.13 10.78 14.49
N GLU A 71 2.87 9.95 15.51
CA GLU A 71 2.69 8.49 15.39
C GLU A 71 1.30 8.08 14.83
N GLY A 72 0.77 8.84 13.86
CA GLY A 72 -0.39 8.45 13.06
C GLY A 72 -1.55 9.45 13.05
N MET A 73 -2.47 9.22 12.11
CA MET A 73 -3.67 10.05 11.93
C MET A 73 -4.84 9.50 12.75
N ALA A 74 -5.54 10.38 13.47
CA ALA A 74 -6.79 10.02 14.16
C ALA A 74 -7.89 9.65 13.16
N ILE A 75 -8.68 8.61 13.47
CA ILE A 75 -9.83 8.18 12.63
C ILE A 75 -10.82 9.32 12.39
N ASP A 76 -11.05 10.19 13.37
CA ASP A 76 -11.95 11.36 13.24
C ASP A 76 -11.49 12.35 12.17
N ASN A 77 -10.18 12.62 12.09
CA ASN A 77 -9.61 13.49 11.06
C ASN A 77 -9.72 12.83 9.68
N LEU A 78 -9.43 11.53 9.61
CA LEU A 78 -9.56 10.76 8.37
C LEU A 78 -11.01 10.76 7.86
N TYR A 79 -11.98 10.58 8.75
CA TYR A 79 -13.40 10.61 8.43
C TYR A 79 -13.84 11.99 7.94
N SER A 80 -13.41 13.06 8.61
CA SER A 80 -13.73 14.44 8.23
C SER A 80 -13.24 14.77 6.82
N ILE A 81 -11.97 14.49 6.53
CA ILE A 81 -11.37 14.76 5.20
C ILE A 81 -11.99 13.86 4.11
N SER A 82 -12.24 12.58 4.44
CA SER A 82 -12.87 11.64 3.48
C SER A 82 -14.30 12.05 3.14
N ARG A 83 -15.03 12.63 4.10
CA ARG A 83 -16.38 13.16 3.90
C ARG A 83 -16.37 14.45 3.09
N GLU A 84 -15.41 15.36 3.34
CA GLU A 84 -15.24 16.59 2.54
C GLU A 84 -14.92 16.30 1.08
N ARG A 85 -14.13 15.26 0.80
CA ARG A 85 -13.82 14.82 -0.56
C ARG A 85 -14.84 13.86 -1.18
N PHE A 86 -15.97 13.62 -0.51
CA PHE A 86 -17.04 12.70 -0.95
C PHE A 86 -16.57 11.27 -1.27
N LEU A 87 -15.49 10.81 -0.64
CA LEU A 87 -14.93 9.47 -0.88
C LEU A 87 -15.72 8.37 -0.17
N VAL A 88 -16.38 8.71 0.92
CA VAL A 88 -17.05 7.78 1.82
C VAL A 88 -18.42 8.33 2.20
N SER A 89 -19.46 7.49 2.11
CA SER A 89 -20.85 7.88 2.39
C SER A 89 -21.23 7.77 3.87
N SER A 90 -20.58 6.89 4.64
CA SER A 90 -20.87 6.62 6.04
C SER A 90 -19.65 6.13 6.82
N GLN A 91 -19.65 6.30 8.15
CA GLN A 91 -18.63 5.69 9.02
C GLN A 91 -18.50 4.17 8.81
N VAL A 92 -19.60 3.50 8.44
CA VAL A 92 -19.62 2.04 8.19
C VAL A 92 -18.77 1.69 6.96
N THR A 93 -18.91 2.46 5.88
CA THR A 93 -18.09 2.28 4.68
C THR A 93 -16.63 2.61 4.95
N LEU A 94 -16.35 3.58 5.82
CA LEU A 94 -14.98 3.86 6.26
C LEU A 94 -14.38 2.66 6.99
N ASN A 95 -15.12 2.11 7.96
CA ASN A 95 -14.68 0.96 8.75
C ASN A 95 -14.45 -0.28 7.87
N ALA A 96 -15.24 -0.48 6.82
CA ALA A 96 -15.00 -1.54 5.85
C ALA A 96 -13.64 -1.37 5.14
N HIS A 97 -13.35 -0.16 4.64
CA HIS A 97 -12.05 0.14 4.02
C HIS A 97 -10.89 0.02 5.02
N LEU A 98 -11.06 0.47 6.26
CA LEU A 98 -10.05 0.32 7.32
C LEU A 98 -9.79 -1.14 7.67
N THR A 99 -10.83 -1.97 7.65
CA THR A 99 -10.71 -3.43 7.87
C THR A 99 -9.93 -4.07 6.72
N GLU A 100 -10.26 -3.70 5.47
CA GLU A 100 -9.54 -4.15 4.28
C GLU A 100 -8.05 -3.75 4.32
N PHE A 101 -7.73 -2.50 4.70
CA PHE A 101 -6.34 -2.06 4.86
C PHE A 101 -5.59 -2.83 5.96
N LYS A 102 -6.29 -3.24 7.02
CA LYS A 102 -5.73 -4.02 8.13
C LYS A 102 -5.50 -5.48 7.72
N ASP A 103 -6.45 -6.09 7.02
CA ASP A 103 -6.36 -7.47 6.52
C ASP A 103 -5.21 -7.61 5.53
N HIS A 104 -4.97 -6.57 4.74
CA HIS A 104 -3.83 -6.49 3.84
C HIS A 104 -2.55 -5.96 4.50
N GLU A 105 -2.48 -5.80 5.83
CA GLU A 105 -1.33 -5.26 6.58
C GLU A 105 -0.75 -3.92 6.06
N LEU A 106 -1.51 -3.18 5.26
CA LEU A 106 -1.11 -1.89 4.67
C LEU A 106 -1.11 -0.78 5.73
N VAL A 107 -1.97 -0.90 6.73
CA VAL A 107 -2.10 0.06 7.83
C VAL A 107 -2.13 -0.70 9.13
N LYS A 108 -1.41 -0.18 10.13
CA LYS A 108 -1.47 -0.66 11.50
C LYS A 108 -2.20 0.38 12.35
N THR A 109 -3.08 -0.11 13.20
CA THR A 109 -3.76 0.71 14.19
C THR A 109 -2.97 0.66 15.50
N LYS A 110 -2.62 1.82 16.04
CA LYS A 110 -2.07 1.98 17.39
C LYS A 110 -3.12 2.72 18.21
N ARG A 111 -3.65 2.06 19.24
CA ARG A 111 -4.57 2.73 20.18
C ARG A 111 -3.74 3.50 21.19
N HIS A 112 -3.88 4.83 21.21
CA HIS A 112 -3.15 5.66 22.17
C HIS A 112 -3.79 5.54 23.56
N SER A 113 -3.06 5.91 24.62
CA SER A 113 -3.54 5.91 26.01
C SER A 113 -4.75 6.81 26.25
N ASP A 114 -5.05 7.69 25.30
CA ASP A 114 -6.17 8.64 25.31
C ASP A 114 -7.46 8.06 24.66
N GLY A 115 -7.44 6.78 24.26
CA GLY A 115 -8.60 6.09 23.69
C GLY A 115 -8.85 6.37 22.19
N GLN A 116 -8.10 7.28 21.58
CA GLN A 116 -8.12 7.51 20.13
C GLN A 116 -7.31 6.44 19.39
N ASP A 117 -7.90 5.93 18.32
CA ASP A 117 -7.25 5.02 17.37
C ASP A 117 -6.47 5.85 16.35
N CYS A 118 -5.14 5.71 16.36
CA CYS A 118 -4.26 6.32 15.37
C CYS A 118 -3.89 5.28 14.31
N LEU A 119 -4.01 5.67 13.04
CA LEU A 119 -3.65 4.87 11.88
C LEU A 119 -2.25 5.25 11.40
N TYR A 120 -1.36 4.27 11.24
CA TYR A 120 -0.04 4.48 10.67
C TYR A 120 0.27 3.46 9.57
N ILE A 121 0.88 3.92 8.48
CA ILE A 121 1.39 3.05 7.42
C ILE A 121 2.80 2.59 7.84
N PRO A 122 3.07 1.28 7.99
CA PRO A 122 4.39 0.75 8.35
C PRO A 122 5.33 0.66 7.14
N LEU A 123 5.38 1.69 6.30
CA LEU A 123 6.23 1.77 5.10
C LEU A 123 7.26 2.89 5.24
N THR A 124 8.43 2.73 4.63
CA THR A 124 9.44 3.79 4.55
C THR A 124 8.90 4.97 3.72
N LYS A 125 9.24 6.21 4.12
CA LYS A 125 8.82 7.46 3.43
C LYS A 125 9.11 7.41 1.93
N GLU A 126 10.31 6.95 1.57
CA GLU A 126 10.76 6.76 0.18
C GLU A 126 9.93 5.74 -0.60
N GLY A 127 9.46 4.69 0.07
CA GLY A 127 8.58 3.68 -0.53
C GLY A 127 7.21 4.27 -0.81
N LEU A 128 6.68 5.04 0.13
CA LEU A 128 5.36 5.66 0.09
C LEU A 128 5.26 6.74 -1.00
N GLU A 129 6.31 7.56 -1.18
CA GLU A 129 6.39 8.51 -2.31
C GLU A 129 6.40 7.80 -3.67
N LYS A 130 7.12 6.69 -3.79
CA LYS A 130 7.11 5.88 -5.02
C LYS A 130 5.72 5.28 -5.29
N LEU A 131 5.04 4.77 -4.25
CA LEU A 131 3.67 4.28 -4.38
C LEU A 131 2.73 5.36 -4.90
N LEU A 132 2.77 6.55 -4.30
CA LEU A 132 1.92 7.68 -4.71
C LEU A 132 2.20 8.12 -6.15
N SER A 133 3.46 8.09 -6.59
CA SER A 133 3.82 8.42 -7.97
C SER A 133 3.37 7.37 -8.98
N GLU A 134 3.28 6.10 -8.58
CA GLU A 134 2.93 4.98 -9.45
C GLU A 134 1.41 4.72 -9.49
N ILE A 135 0.67 5.24 -8.51
CA ILE A 135 -0.81 5.28 -8.46
C ILE A 135 -1.38 6.47 -9.26
N SER A 136 -0.53 7.43 -9.68
CA SER A 136 -0.95 8.64 -10.38
C SER A 136 -1.28 8.44 -11.86
#